data_AF-A0A329TBX0-F1
#
_entry.id   AF-A0A329TBX0-F1
#
_cell.length_a   1.000
_cell.length_b   1.000
_cell.length_c   1.000
_cell.angle_alpha   90.00
_cell.angle_beta   90.00
_cell.angle_gamma   90.00
#
_symmetry.space_group_name_H-M   'P 1'
#
loop_
_entity.id
_entity.type
_entity.pdbx_description
1 polymer ?
#
loop_
_entity_poly.entity_id
_entity_poly.type
_entity_poly.pdbx_seq_one_letter_code
_entity_poly.pdbx_strand_id
1 'polypeptide(L)' 'MTTKLARPDHIKFRREAEGGLVYDHENYGYEDASMYEVSDTVIDVLEYIDGERPRQALEEEFSPGVVETLLQRGVITNVE' A
#
# COMPACT_ATOMS: atom_id res chain seq x y z
N MET A 1 9.80 20.10 3.18
CA MET A 1 8.44 19.66 2.84
C MET A 1 8.35 18.20 3.27
N THR A 2 7.44 17.86 4.18
CA THR A 2 7.30 16.48 4.65
C THR A 2 6.46 15.74 3.64
N THR A 3 7.07 14.84 2.87
CA THR A 3 6.31 13.98 1.95
C THR A 3 5.44 13.04 2.77
N LYS A 4 4.14 13.05 2.50
CA LYS A 4 3.19 12.12 3.09
C LYS A 4 2.85 11.05 2.07
N LEU A 5 2.57 9.88 2.59
CA LEU A 5 2.06 8.75 1.84
C LEU A 5 0.65 8.46 2.32
N ALA A 6 -0.17 7.96 1.41
CA ALA A 6 -1.47 7.42 1.74
C ALA A 6 -1.74 6.14 0.95
N ARG A 7 -2.65 5.33 1.45
CA ARG A 7 -3.25 4.25 0.67
C ARG A 7 -4.27 4.85 -0.31
N PRO A 8 -4.16 4.59 -1.63
CA PRO A 8 -5.17 5.03 -2.59
C PRO A 8 -6.55 4.44 -2.28
N ASP A 9 -7.63 5.19 -2.52
CA ASP A 9 -8.99 4.76 -2.20
C ASP A 9 -9.44 3.48 -2.92
N HIS A 10 -8.90 3.25 -4.13
CA HIS A 10 -9.17 2.08 -4.94
C HIS A 10 -8.42 0.82 -4.45
N ILE A 11 -7.43 0.97 -3.57
CA ILE A 11 -6.70 -0.15 -2.96
C ILE A 11 -7.47 -0.65 -1.75
N LYS A 12 -7.96 -1.90 -1.83
CA LYS A 12 -8.49 -2.64 -0.68
C LYS A 12 -7.54 -3.78 -0.33
N PHE A 13 -7.56 -4.23 0.91
CA PHE A 13 -6.75 -5.37 1.33
C PHE A 13 -7.45 -6.20 2.40
N ARG A 14 -7.06 -7.46 2.53
CA ARG A 14 -7.45 -8.33 3.64
C ARG A 14 -6.25 -9.13 4.13
N ARG A 15 -6.12 -9.30 5.44
CA ARG A 15 -5.14 -10.20 6.06
C ARG A 15 -5.60 -11.64 5.99
N GLU A 16 -4.68 -12.55 5.73
CA GLU A 16 -4.87 -14.00 5.70
C GLU A 16 -3.81 -14.70 6.55
N ALA A 17 -3.95 -16.02 6.76
CA ALA A 17 -3.11 -16.75 7.72
C ALA A 17 -1.60 -16.73 7.39
N GLU A 18 -1.23 -16.60 6.11
CA GLU A 18 0.16 -16.60 5.62
C GLU A 18 0.51 -15.32 4.84
N GLY A 19 -0.20 -14.21 5.07
CA GLY A 19 0.03 -12.94 4.38
C GLY A 19 -1.26 -12.16 4.17
N GLY A 20 -1.56 -11.79 2.93
CA GLY A 20 -2.88 -11.27 2.58
C GLY A 20 -3.06 -11.00 1.10
N LEU A 21 -4.23 -10.44 0.77
CA LEU A 21 -4.58 -10.06 -0.59
C LEU A 21 -4.74 -8.56 -0.69
N VAL A 22 -4.23 -8.01 -1.79
CA VAL A 22 -4.47 -6.64 -2.22
C VAL A 22 -5.35 -6.66 -3.47
N TYR A 23 -6.37 -5.80 -3.45
CA TYR A 23 -7.31 -5.59 -4.53
C TYR A 23 -7.08 -4.18 -5.07
N ASP A 24 -6.62 -4.11 -6.31
CA ASP A 24 -6.47 -2.87 -7.05
C ASP A 24 -7.67 -2.65 -7.97
N HIS A 25 -8.47 -1.65 -7.63
CA HIS A 25 -9.65 -1.24 -8.39
C HIS A 25 -9.40 -0.02 -9.28
N GLU A 26 -8.14 0.37 -9.55
CA GLU A 26 -7.84 1.56 -10.38
C GLU A 26 -8.45 1.46 -11.80
N ASN A 27 -8.64 0.24 -12.33
CA ASN A 27 -9.27 -0.01 -13.64
C ASN A 27 -10.81 -0.05 -13.60
N TYR A 28 -11.46 1.02 -13.13
CA TYR A 28 -12.90 1.18 -13.31
C TYR A 28 -13.23 1.55 -14.78
N GLY A 29 -13.18 0.57 -15.69
CA GLY A 29 -13.58 0.76 -17.09
C GLY A 29 -12.91 -0.15 -18.12
N TYR A 30 -11.82 -0.82 -17.76
CA TYR A 30 -11.22 -1.91 -18.53
C TYR A 30 -11.25 -3.16 -17.67
N GLU A 31 -11.61 -4.28 -18.29
CA GLU A 31 -11.95 -5.54 -17.64
C GLU A 31 -10.89 -5.99 -16.62
N ASP A 32 -11.35 -6.17 -15.36
CA ASP A 32 -10.70 -6.86 -14.23
C ASP A 32 -10.01 -5.99 -13.16
N ALA A 33 -10.57 -6.02 -11.94
CA ALA A 33 -9.91 -5.56 -10.73
C ALA A 33 -8.73 -6.49 -10.45
N SER A 34 -7.52 -5.94 -10.37
CA SER A 34 -6.34 -6.78 -10.23
C SER A 34 -6.16 -7.23 -8.78
N MET A 35 -6.15 -8.54 -8.56
CA MET A 35 -5.93 -9.15 -7.25
C MET A 35 -4.52 -9.75 -7.19
N TYR A 36 -3.79 -9.45 -6.12
CA TYR A 36 -2.45 -9.99 -5.89
C TYR A 36 -2.27 -10.49 -4.47
N GLU A 37 -1.63 -11.65 -4.33
CA GLU A 37 -1.13 -12.19 -3.07
C GLU A 37 0.13 -11.46 -2.63
N VAL A 38 0.15 -11.05 -1.37
CA VAL A 38 1.25 -10.31 -0.77
C VAL A 38 1.66 -10.92 0.56
N SER A 39 2.92 -10.70 0.93
CA SER A 39 3.46 -11.09 2.22
C SER A 39 2.81 -10.29 3.36
N ASP A 40 2.88 -10.84 4.58
CA ASP A 40 2.37 -10.19 5.79
C ASP A 40 2.93 -8.77 5.98
N THR A 41 4.20 -8.54 5.67
CA THR A 41 4.83 -7.19 5.74
C THR A 41 4.08 -6.14 4.92
N VAL A 42 3.53 -6.49 3.76
CA VAL A 42 2.77 -5.54 2.93
C VAL A 42 1.44 -5.20 3.59
N ILE A 43 0.77 -6.20 4.16
CA ILE A 43 -0.46 -6.00 4.92
C ILE A 43 -0.19 -5.13 6.15
N ASP A 44 0.91 -5.37 6.85
CA ASP A 44 1.31 -4.59 8.02
C ASP A 44 1.55 -3.11 7.67
N VAL A 45 2.23 -2.84 6.55
CA VAL A 45 2.36 -1.47 6.02
C VAL A 45 1.00 -0.85 5.71
N LEU A 46 0.11 -1.59 5.07
CA LEU A 46 -1.22 -1.13 4.67
C LEU A 46 -2.15 -0.88 5.86
N GLU A 47 -2.02 -1.66 6.94
CA GLU A 47 -2.72 -1.42 8.22
C GLU A 47 -2.11 -0.25 8.98
N TYR A 48 -0.79 -0.07 8.89
CA TYR A 48 -0.09 1.05 9.51
C TYR A 48 -0.50 2.39 8.89
N ILE A 49 -0.63 2.44 7.56
CA ILE A 49 -1.03 3.62 6.79
C ILE A 49 -2.56 3.77 6.72
N ASP A 50 -3.20 3.85 7.88
CA ASP A 50 -4.62 4.21 7.97
C ASP A 50 -4.81 5.72 7.70
N GLY A 51 -5.00 6.08 6.44
CA GLY A 51 -5.11 7.47 5.97
C GLY A 51 -3.79 8.02 5.43
N GLU A 52 -3.35 9.17 5.94
CA GLU A 52 -2.10 9.82 5.55
C GLU A 52 -1.04 9.66 6.65
N ARG A 53 0.19 9.31 6.27
CA ARG A 53 1.33 9.29 7.18
C ARG A 53 2.58 9.88 6.55
N PRO A 54 3.48 10.47 7.36
CA PRO A 54 4.77 10.92 6.84
C PRO A 54 5.58 9.73 6.33
N ARG A 55 6.16 9.87 5.14
CA ARG A 55 7.02 8.86 4.52
C ARG A 55 8.09 8.35 5.48
N GLN A 56 8.73 9.28 6.21
CA GLN A 56 9.77 8.98 7.18
C GLN A 56 9.34 7.93 8.22
N ALA A 57 8.12 8.03 8.75
CA ALA A 57 7.64 7.07 9.76
C ALA A 57 7.47 5.66 9.18
N LEU A 58 7.06 5.54 7.92
CA LEU A 58 7.00 4.24 7.25
C LEU A 58 8.40 3.68 6.98
N GLU A 59 9.34 4.53 6.57
CA GLU A 59 10.72 4.11 6.29
C GLU A 59 11.45 3.68 7.56
N GLU A 60 11.15 4.29 8.71
CA GLU A 60 11.67 3.91 10.02
C GLU A 60 11.13 2.56 10.51
N GLU A 61 9.85 2.25 10.25
CA GLU A 61 9.21 1.01 10.68
C GLU A 61 9.51 -0.18 9.73
N PHE A 62 9.42 0.04 8.41
CA PHE A 62 9.43 -1.04 7.41
C PHE A 62 10.66 -1.04 6.48
N SER A 63 11.60 -0.12 6.69
CA SER A 63 12.74 0.16 5.80
C SER A 63 12.38 0.89 4.51
N PRO A 64 13.26 1.78 4.01
CA PRO A 64 13.01 2.57 2.81
C PRO A 64 12.78 1.73 1.54
N GLY A 65 13.50 0.61 1.37
CA GLY A 65 13.34 -0.24 0.20
C GLY A 65 11.95 -0.87 0.06
N VAL A 66 11.27 -1.17 1.18
CA VAL A 66 9.89 -1.67 1.16
C VAL A 66 8.92 -0.57 0.73
N VAL A 67 9.07 0.62 1.32
CA VAL A 67 8.25 1.79 1.00
C VAL A 67 8.39 2.18 -0.47
N GLU A 68 9.62 2.21 -0.99
CA GLU A 68 9.89 2.48 -2.40
C GLU A 68 9.25 1.42 -3.32
N THR A 69 9.35 0.14 -2.96
CA THR A 69 8.73 -0.94 -3.73
C THR A 69 7.21 -0.80 -3.79
N LEU A 70 6.57 -0.47 -2.66
CA LEU A 70 5.11 -0.29 -2.58
C LEU A 70 4.65 0.94 -3.37
N LEU A 71 5.44 2.01 -3.37
CA LEU A 71 5.21 3.19 -4.21
C LEU A 71 5.30 2.85 -5.70
N GLN A 72 6.34 2.12 -6.11
CA GLN A 72 6.52 1.73 -7.51
C GLN A 72 5.40 0.80 -8.00
N ARG A 73 4.82 0.01 -7.11
CA ARG A 73 3.68 -0.87 -7.41
C ARG A 73 2.31 -0.17 -7.33
N GLY A 74 2.25 1.10 -6.93
CA GLY A 74 1.00 1.83 -6.77
C GLY A 74 0.15 1.41 -5.57
N VAL A 75 0.69 0.57 -4.67
CA VAL A 75 -0.04 0.09 -3.48
C VAL A 75 -0.20 1.20 -2.43
N ILE A 76 0.77 2.11 -2.39
CA ILE A 76 0.72 3.37 -1.66
C ILE A 76 1.10 4.51 -2.61
N THR A 77 0.63 5.72 -2.34
CA THR A 77 0.89 6.90 -3.19
C THR A 77 1.36 8.09 -2.37
N ASN A 78 2.04 9.04 -3.02
CA ASN A 78 2.40 10.32 -2.41
C ASN A 78 1.17 11.24 -2.39
N VAL A 79 0.98 11.92 -1.27
CA VAL A 79 -0.05 12.95 -1.10
C VAL A 79 0.63 14.23 -0.60
N GLU A 80 0.27 15.37 -1.20
CA GLU A 80 0.80 16.70 -0.88
C GLU A 80 0.00 17.40 0.22
#